data_AF-A0A9W7CQV7-F1
#
_entry.id   AF-A0A9W7CQV7-F1
#
_cell.length_a   1.000
_cell.length_b   1.000
_cell.length_c   1.000
_cell.angle_alpha   90.00
_cell.angle_beta   90.00
_cell.angle_gamma   90.00
#
_symmetry.space_group_name_H-M   'P 1'
#
loop_
_entity.id
_entity.type
_entity.pdbx_description
1 polymer ?
#
loop_
_entity_poly.entity_id
_entity_poly.type
_entity_poly.pdbx_seq_one_letter_code
_entity_poly.pdbx_strand_id
1 'polypeptide(L)'
;MEITKTYCFIKASSHKAFAPFMEAVSNARREGDVDKSKARIAEMMKLVSNNAFGRSGMDMSKHNEVKYESNDKAIKTKIENFTFHGLEELNDACEITKKKRRLNNKNLTHLSIALYQLAKLRMLQFYYDCMDFYFSRSDFQYQEMDTDSAYIAFSRGNPFQDCIKPDLRAHFKEHKYNWFQRDYITKVAKFDRRTPSLFKDEWSGDAMVSLPSKNYICYLPDAEYKVSAKGVQQGRGHNENELNPDGFETVVRDRITLQRTNKGFFTFERNQVYHNLYAKQNGP
;
A
#
# COMPACT_ATOMS: atom_id res chain seq x y z
N MET A 1 -26.68 -1.49 18.34
CA MET A 1 -26.00 -2.80 18.34
C MET A 1 -25.85 -3.22 19.80
N GLU A 2 -26.41 -4.36 20.19
CA GLU A 2 -26.32 -4.88 21.55
C GLU A 2 -25.30 -6.03 21.58
N ILE A 3 -24.24 -5.90 22.40
CA ILE A 3 -23.23 -6.95 22.54
C ILE A 3 -23.68 -7.91 23.63
N THR A 4 -24.03 -9.14 23.26
CA THR A 4 -24.61 -10.13 24.18
C THR A 4 -23.59 -11.01 24.90
N LYS A 5 -22.39 -11.19 24.34
CA LYS A 5 -21.31 -12.02 24.91
C LYS A 5 -19.92 -11.53 24.51
N THR A 6 -18.99 -11.54 25.47
CA THR A 6 -17.56 -11.30 25.26
C THR A 6 -16.78 -12.43 25.93
N TYR A 7 -15.93 -13.13 25.17
CA TYR A 7 -15.21 -14.33 25.67
C TYR A 7 -13.76 -14.06 26.08
N CYS A 8 -13.11 -13.07 25.47
CA CYS A 8 -11.73 -12.71 25.76
C CYS A 8 -11.52 -11.22 25.48
N PHE A 9 -10.76 -10.57 26.35
CA PHE A 9 -10.35 -9.18 26.19
C PHE A 9 -8.88 -9.06 26.55
N ILE A 10 -8.10 -8.47 25.65
CA ILE A 10 -6.71 -8.11 25.91
C ILE A 10 -6.64 -6.60 25.94
N LYS A 11 -6.39 -6.03 27.13
CA LYS A 11 -6.20 -4.59 27.29
C LYS A 11 -4.84 -4.20 26.70
N ALA A 12 -4.84 -3.41 25.64
CA ALA A 12 -3.63 -2.78 25.13
C ALA A 12 -3.45 -1.41 25.79
N SER A 13 -2.28 -1.14 26.37
CA SER A 13 -1.91 0.19 26.85
C SER A 13 -1.23 0.97 25.73
N SER A 14 -1.64 2.22 25.54
CA SER A 14 -1.02 3.10 24.54
C SER A 14 0.38 3.52 25.00
N HIS A 15 1.39 3.24 24.17
CA HIS A 15 2.78 3.64 24.40
C HIS A 15 3.45 4.04 23.08
N LYS A 16 4.46 4.90 23.16
CA LYS A 16 5.25 5.38 22.01
C LYS A 16 6.62 4.69 21.92
N ALA A 17 6.67 3.38 22.14
CA ALA A 17 7.92 2.62 22.21
C ALA A 17 8.78 2.71 20.92
N PHE A 18 8.13 2.91 19.77
CA PHE A 18 8.80 3.03 18.46
C PHE A 18 9.06 4.48 18.03
N ALA A 19 8.81 5.48 18.89
CA ALA A 19 9.02 6.89 18.52
C ALA A 19 10.46 7.18 18.06
N PRO A 20 11.52 6.74 18.76
CA PRO A 20 12.89 6.98 18.29
C PRO A 20 13.18 6.36 16.92
N PHE A 21 12.65 5.16 16.68
CA PHE A 21 12.80 4.48 15.39
C PHE A 21 12.08 5.23 14.27
N MET A 22 10.83 5.64 14.49
CA MET A 22 10.06 6.38 13.49
C MET A 22 10.61 7.78 13.25
N GLU A 23 11.17 8.43 14.26
CA GLU A 23 11.87 9.70 14.13
C GLU A 23 13.13 9.57 13.26
N ALA A 24 13.94 8.52 13.46
CA ALA A 24 15.09 8.23 12.61
C ALA A 24 14.68 8.01 11.14
N VAL A 25 13.59 7.28 10.90
CA VAL A 25 13.03 7.09 9.55
C VAL A 25 12.60 8.43 8.94
N SER A 26 11.82 9.23 9.67
CA SER A 26 11.36 10.54 9.20
C SER A 26 12.53 11.49 8.91
N ASN A 27 13.56 11.53 9.77
CA ASN A 27 14.73 12.37 9.60
C ASN A 27 15.55 11.96 8.37
N ALA A 28 15.82 10.66 8.19
CA ALA A 28 16.50 10.17 6.99
C ALA A 28 15.72 10.52 5.70
N ARG A 29 14.39 10.46 5.74
CA ARG A 29 13.54 10.87 4.60
C ARG A 29 13.57 12.38 4.35
N ARG A 30 13.60 13.20 5.41
CA ARG A 30 13.76 14.66 5.28
C ARG A 30 15.10 15.02 4.68
N GLU A 31 16.17 14.32 5.08
CA GLU A 31 17.50 14.51 4.49
C GLU A 31 17.55 14.12 3.02
N GLY A 32 17.00 12.95 2.65
CA GLY A 32 16.96 12.50 1.25
C GLY A 32 16.10 13.38 0.33
N ASP A 33 15.15 14.13 0.89
CA ASP A 33 14.36 15.12 0.17
C ASP A 33 15.14 16.40 -0.16
N VAL A 34 16.17 16.72 0.63
CA VAL A 34 17.04 17.90 0.45
C VAL A 34 18.29 17.53 -0.35
N ASP A 35 18.87 16.37 -0.07
CA ASP A 35 20.10 15.88 -0.66
C ASP A 35 19.84 14.61 -1.49
N LYS A 36 19.92 14.77 -2.82
CA LYS A 36 19.72 13.66 -3.77
C LYS A 36 20.71 12.51 -3.56
N SER A 37 21.90 12.75 -3.02
CA SER A 37 22.87 11.68 -2.72
C SER A 37 22.37 10.73 -1.62
N LYS A 38 21.53 11.24 -0.71
CA LYS A 38 20.89 10.50 0.38
C LYS A 38 19.53 9.88 0.00
N ALA A 39 19.03 10.11 -1.21
CA ALA A 39 17.73 9.59 -1.65
C ALA A 39 17.64 8.05 -1.54
N ARG A 40 18.74 7.33 -1.84
CA ARG A 40 18.79 5.87 -1.64
C ARG A 40 18.67 5.47 -0.18
N ILE A 41 19.34 6.19 0.72
CA ILE A 41 19.26 5.93 2.18
C ILE A 41 17.83 6.19 2.67
N ALA A 42 17.19 7.27 2.21
CA ALA A 42 15.81 7.58 2.55
C ALA A 42 14.83 6.46 2.12
N GLU A 43 14.96 5.94 0.90
CA GLU A 43 14.13 4.81 0.43
C GLU A 43 14.46 3.49 1.16
N MET A 44 15.74 3.24 1.50
CA MET A 44 16.11 2.09 2.34
C MET A 44 15.49 2.18 3.74
N MET A 45 15.52 3.36 4.38
CA MET A 45 14.91 3.57 5.70
C MET A 45 13.39 3.39 5.66
N LYS A 46 12.73 3.88 4.61
CA LYS A 46 11.30 3.62 4.37
C LYS A 46 11.03 2.12 4.22
N LEU A 47 11.86 1.40 3.47
CA LEU A 47 11.72 -0.06 3.29
C LEU A 47 11.92 -0.82 4.60
N VAL A 48 12.95 -0.48 5.38
CA VAL A 48 13.21 -1.08 6.70
C VAL A 48 12.03 -0.86 7.63
N SER A 49 11.46 0.35 7.65
CA SER A 49 10.27 0.66 8.43
C SER A 49 9.09 -0.23 8.04
N ASN A 50 8.75 -0.29 6.75
CA ASN A 50 7.64 -1.11 6.25
C ASN A 50 7.85 -2.61 6.54
N ASN A 51 9.08 -3.09 6.37
CA ASN A 51 9.43 -4.49 6.60
C ASN A 51 9.37 -4.88 8.08
N ALA A 52 9.73 -3.99 9.00
CA ALA A 52 9.64 -4.25 10.43
C ALA A 52 8.19 -4.60 10.83
N PHE A 53 7.21 -3.85 10.30
CA PHE A 53 5.79 -4.10 10.53
C PHE A 53 5.28 -5.37 9.85
N GLY A 54 5.69 -5.62 8.60
CA GLY A 54 5.36 -6.87 7.91
C GLY A 54 5.90 -8.10 8.64
N ARG A 55 7.13 -7.99 9.19
CA ARG A 55 7.78 -9.07 9.92
C ARG A 55 7.08 -9.42 11.22
N SER A 56 6.53 -8.45 11.95
CA SER A 56 5.77 -8.73 13.17
C SER A 56 4.44 -9.43 12.88
N GLY A 57 3.88 -9.28 11.68
CA GLY A 57 2.60 -9.87 11.26
C GLY A 57 2.74 -11.21 10.52
N MET A 58 3.96 -11.67 10.33
CA MET A 58 4.26 -12.85 9.51
C MET A 58 3.63 -14.12 10.11
N ASP A 59 2.88 -14.83 9.26
CA ASP A 59 2.28 -16.11 9.59
C ASP A 59 3.31 -17.23 9.50
N MET A 60 3.90 -17.57 10.65
CA MET A 60 4.90 -18.61 10.78
C MET A 60 4.35 -20.02 10.46
N SER A 61 3.02 -20.21 10.46
CA SER A 61 2.42 -21.52 10.19
C SER A 61 2.55 -21.96 8.73
N LYS A 62 2.69 -20.99 7.82
CA LYS A 62 2.92 -21.21 6.38
C LYS A 62 4.37 -21.52 6.04
N HIS A 63 5.28 -21.45 7.01
CA HIS A 63 6.69 -21.70 6.76
C HIS A 63 6.95 -23.20 6.63
N ASN A 64 7.40 -23.58 5.44
CA ASN A 64 7.81 -24.95 5.15
C ASN A 64 9.33 -25.10 5.22
N GLU A 65 9.78 -26.35 5.33
CA GLU A 65 11.16 -26.75 5.14
C GLU A 65 11.29 -27.43 3.78
N VAL A 66 12.25 -26.97 2.99
CA VAL A 66 12.56 -27.55 1.68
C VAL A 66 13.80 -28.41 1.83
N LYS A 67 13.75 -29.63 1.29
CA LYS A 67 14.91 -30.54 1.22
C LYS A 67 15.02 -31.13 -0.18
N TYR A 68 16.23 -31.14 -0.71
CA TYR A 68 16.55 -31.82 -1.96
C TYR A 68 16.97 -33.27 -1.69
N GLU A 69 16.57 -34.19 -2.56
CA GLU A 69 16.95 -35.59 -2.48
C GLU A 69 16.97 -36.23 -3.87
N SER A 70 18.00 -37.00 -4.19
CA SER A 70 18.11 -37.73 -5.45
C SER A 70 18.01 -39.25 -5.27
N ASN A 71 18.05 -39.75 -4.04
CA ASN A 71 17.91 -41.17 -3.77
C ASN A 71 16.44 -41.60 -3.62
N ASP A 72 15.97 -42.49 -4.50
CA ASP A 72 14.59 -43.00 -4.52
C ASP A 72 14.09 -43.54 -3.17
N LYS A 73 14.94 -44.26 -2.41
CA LYS A 73 14.54 -44.80 -1.10
C LYS A 73 14.34 -43.68 -0.09
N ALA A 74 15.23 -42.68 -0.11
CA ALA A 74 15.13 -41.52 0.75
C ALA A 74 13.93 -40.63 0.37
N ILE A 75 13.61 -40.52 -0.92
CA ILE A 75 12.41 -39.83 -1.41
C ILE A 75 11.15 -40.50 -0.86
N LYS A 76 10.99 -41.82 -1.06
CA LYS A 76 9.82 -42.57 -0.55
C LYS A 76 9.64 -42.41 0.97
N THR A 77 10.73 -42.56 1.72
CA THR A 77 10.72 -42.36 3.19
C THR A 77 10.29 -40.94 3.58
N LYS A 78 10.67 -39.94 2.79
CA LYS A 78 10.33 -38.53 3.05
C LYS A 78 8.87 -38.19 2.67
N ILE A 79 8.28 -38.87 1.69
CA ILE A 79 6.87 -38.74 1.28
C ILE A 79 5.94 -39.38 2.30
N GLU A 80 6.29 -40.56 2.81
CA GLU A 80 5.49 -41.28 3.82
C GLU A 80 5.47 -40.57 5.18
N ASN A 81 6.38 -39.61 5.40
CA ASN A 81 6.43 -38.87 6.64
C ASN A 81 5.21 -37.96 6.80
N PHE A 82 4.57 -37.97 7.97
CA PHE A 82 3.39 -37.16 8.28
C PHE A 82 3.58 -35.63 8.11
N THR A 83 4.81 -35.13 8.05
CA THR A 83 5.10 -33.72 7.76
C THR A 83 5.22 -33.42 6.27
N PHE A 84 5.09 -34.40 5.38
CA PHE A 84 5.14 -34.19 3.94
C PHE A 84 4.05 -33.22 3.48
N HIS A 85 4.40 -32.31 2.58
CA HIS A 85 3.46 -31.33 2.04
C HIS A 85 3.38 -31.35 0.53
N GLY A 86 4.52 -31.49 -0.15
CA GLY A 86 4.59 -31.50 -1.61
C GLY A 86 5.93 -31.99 -2.10
N LEU A 87 5.98 -32.39 -3.36
CA LEU A 87 7.16 -32.82 -4.07
C LEU A 87 7.14 -32.19 -5.46
N GLU A 88 8.28 -31.67 -5.90
CA GLU A 88 8.50 -31.20 -7.26
C GLU A 88 9.68 -31.97 -7.84
N GLU A 89 9.47 -32.64 -8.97
CA GLU A 89 10.52 -33.36 -9.67
C GLU A 89 11.41 -32.36 -10.41
N LEU A 90 12.71 -32.46 -10.17
CA LEU A 90 13.76 -31.78 -10.91
C LEU A 90 14.47 -32.83 -11.79
N ASN A 91 15.36 -32.39 -12.68
CA ASN A 91 16.02 -33.30 -13.62
C ASN A 91 16.68 -34.51 -12.92
N ASP A 92 17.52 -34.26 -11.91
CA ASP A 92 18.33 -35.29 -11.24
C ASP A 92 18.00 -35.44 -9.74
N ALA A 93 16.94 -34.80 -9.26
CA ALA A 93 16.55 -34.79 -7.85
C ALA A 93 15.07 -34.44 -7.68
N CYS A 94 14.56 -34.58 -6.46
CA CYS A 94 13.27 -34.08 -6.05
C CYS A 94 13.44 -32.96 -5.02
N GLU A 95 12.70 -31.87 -5.19
CA GLU A 95 12.46 -30.89 -4.14
C GLU A 95 11.29 -31.36 -3.27
N ILE A 96 11.54 -31.63 -1.99
CA ILE A 96 10.52 -32.10 -1.06
C ILE A 96 10.21 -30.99 -0.06
N THR A 97 8.96 -30.54 -0.08
CA THR A 97 8.42 -29.55 0.84
C THR A 97 7.78 -30.25 2.04
N LYS A 98 8.16 -29.82 3.25
CA LYS A 98 7.65 -30.36 4.52
C LYS A 98 7.10 -29.27 5.42
N LYS A 99 6.01 -29.56 6.12
CA LYS A 99 5.50 -28.73 7.21
C LYS A 99 6.43 -28.83 8.42
N LYS A 100 6.54 -27.74 9.19
CA LYS A 100 7.28 -27.75 10.45
C LYS A 100 6.47 -28.45 11.55
N ARG A 101 7.07 -29.46 12.19
CA ARG A 101 6.44 -30.21 13.29
C ARG A 101 6.18 -29.34 14.52
N ARG A 102 7.08 -28.39 14.82
CA ARG A 102 6.95 -27.44 15.93
C ARG A 102 7.12 -26.03 15.38
N LEU A 103 6.16 -25.18 15.66
CA LEU A 103 6.21 -23.76 15.31
C LEU A 103 6.64 -22.96 16.53
N ASN A 104 7.76 -22.25 16.42
CA ASN A 104 8.17 -21.28 17.41
C ASN A 104 7.69 -19.90 16.95
N ASN A 105 6.55 -19.45 17.47
CA ASN A 105 5.99 -18.15 17.12
C ASN A 105 6.68 -17.04 17.94
N LYS A 106 7.78 -16.51 17.40
CA LYS A 106 8.53 -15.39 17.98
C LYS A 106 7.96 -14.02 17.59
N ASN A 107 6.91 -13.98 16.79
CA ASN A 107 6.40 -12.74 16.23
C ASN A 107 5.41 -12.08 17.18
N LEU A 108 5.55 -10.77 17.35
CA LEU A 108 4.60 -9.95 18.09
C LEU A 108 3.37 -9.65 17.21
N THR A 109 2.57 -10.66 16.85
CA THR A 109 1.44 -10.50 15.92
C THR A 109 0.42 -9.45 16.40
N HIS A 110 0.21 -9.34 17.71
CA HIS A 110 -0.63 -8.31 18.32
C HIS A 110 -0.17 -6.87 17.97
N LEU A 111 1.14 -6.65 17.81
CA LEU A 111 1.67 -5.35 17.41
C LEU A 111 1.21 -5.00 15.99
N SER A 112 1.29 -5.94 15.05
CA SER A 112 0.83 -5.71 13.68
C SER A 112 -0.67 -5.44 13.63
N ILE A 113 -1.46 -6.21 14.39
CA ILE A 113 -2.91 -5.97 14.50
C ILE A 113 -3.17 -4.55 14.98
N ALA A 114 -2.54 -4.13 16.08
CA ALA A 114 -2.70 -2.78 16.61
C ALA A 114 -2.30 -1.71 15.59
N LEU A 115 -1.17 -1.85 14.91
CA LEU A 115 -0.70 -0.90 13.89
C LEU A 115 -1.70 -0.76 12.74
N TYR A 116 -2.18 -1.88 12.17
CA TYR A 116 -3.17 -1.83 11.09
C TYR A 116 -4.52 -1.25 11.55
N GLN A 117 -4.96 -1.56 12.77
CA GLN A 117 -6.19 -0.98 13.31
C GLN A 117 -6.07 0.52 13.56
N LEU A 118 -4.93 0.99 14.09
CA LEU A 118 -4.66 2.40 14.29
C LEU A 118 -4.54 3.16 12.96
N ALA A 119 -3.93 2.56 11.94
CA ALA A 119 -3.87 3.16 10.60
C ALA A 119 -5.26 3.32 9.98
N LYS A 120 -6.10 2.26 10.05
CA LYS A 120 -7.51 2.33 9.62
C LYS A 120 -8.29 3.37 10.41
N LEU A 121 -8.12 3.40 11.73
CA LEU A 121 -8.76 4.39 12.59
C LEU A 121 -8.37 5.80 12.16
N ARG A 122 -7.09 6.06 11.85
CA ARG A 122 -6.66 7.40 11.40
C ARG A 122 -7.32 7.82 10.08
N MET A 123 -7.52 6.90 9.14
CA MET A 123 -8.28 7.17 7.91
C MET A 123 -9.75 7.46 8.19
N LEU A 124 -10.38 6.69 9.09
CA LEU A 124 -11.77 6.93 9.49
C LEU A 124 -11.93 8.26 10.24
N GLN A 125 -11.00 8.59 11.12
CA GLN A 125 -10.95 9.88 11.80
C GLN A 125 -10.76 11.03 10.80
N PHE A 126 -9.95 10.84 9.76
CA PHE A 126 -9.85 11.84 8.70
C PHE A 126 -11.20 12.03 7.98
N TYR A 127 -11.93 10.95 7.70
CA TYR A 127 -13.26 11.06 7.13
C TYR A 127 -14.26 11.76 8.06
N TYR A 128 -14.45 11.26 9.29
CA TYR A 128 -15.50 11.74 10.19
C TYR A 128 -15.12 13.02 10.95
N ASP A 129 -13.92 13.08 11.51
CA ASP A 129 -13.48 14.17 12.40
C ASP A 129 -12.83 15.34 11.64
N CYS A 130 -12.57 15.18 10.33
CA CYS A 130 -12.09 16.26 9.47
C CYS A 130 -13.06 16.53 8.31
N MET A 131 -13.23 15.60 7.37
CA MET A 131 -14.02 15.87 6.16
C MET A 131 -15.51 16.10 6.46
N ASP A 132 -16.20 15.14 7.06
CA ASP A 132 -17.64 15.25 7.39
C ASP A 132 -17.91 16.34 8.45
N PHE A 133 -16.94 16.57 9.34
CA PHE A 133 -17.04 17.64 10.35
C PHE A 133 -17.05 19.03 9.70
N TYR A 134 -16.06 19.36 8.85
CA TYR A 134 -15.91 20.71 8.30
C TYR A 134 -16.70 20.98 7.01
N PHE A 135 -17.03 19.95 6.23
CA PHE A 135 -17.67 20.10 4.92
C PHE A 135 -19.10 19.54 4.94
N SER A 136 -20.00 20.12 4.14
CA SER A 136 -21.32 19.52 3.92
C SER A 136 -21.18 18.28 3.04
N ARG A 137 -21.99 17.24 3.27
CA ARG A 137 -22.04 16.06 2.39
C ARG A 137 -22.50 16.37 0.96
N SER A 138 -23.09 17.54 0.72
CA SER A 138 -23.39 18.04 -0.62
C SER A 138 -22.18 18.62 -1.34
N ASP A 139 -21.10 18.95 -0.61
CA ASP A 139 -19.94 19.66 -1.13
C ASP A 139 -18.73 18.77 -1.39
N PHE A 140 -18.80 17.48 -1.00
CA PHE A 140 -17.76 16.53 -1.32
C PHE A 140 -18.32 15.12 -1.55
N GLN A 141 -17.61 14.35 -2.38
CA GLN A 141 -17.85 12.94 -2.60
C GLN A 141 -16.53 12.18 -2.46
N TYR A 142 -16.54 11.13 -1.64
CA TYR A 142 -15.39 10.25 -1.46
C TYR A 142 -15.41 9.18 -2.55
N GLN A 143 -14.37 9.14 -3.39
CA GLN A 143 -14.34 8.33 -4.62
C GLN A 143 -13.59 7.02 -4.45
N GLU A 144 -12.41 7.05 -3.81
CA GLU A 144 -11.58 5.87 -3.59
C GLU A 144 -10.74 6.05 -2.32
N MET A 145 -10.53 4.96 -1.58
CA MET A 145 -9.58 4.89 -0.48
C MET A 145 -8.65 3.69 -0.69
N ASP A 146 -7.34 3.93 -0.82
CA ASP A 146 -6.36 2.83 -0.79
C ASP A 146 -5.37 3.05 0.36
N THR A 147 -5.56 2.26 1.42
CA THR A 147 -4.69 2.12 2.59
C THR A 147 -4.46 3.39 3.40
N ASP A 148 -3.68 4.33 2.86
CA ASP A 148 -3.25 5.60 3.45
C ASP A 148 -3.50 6.80 2.52
N SER A 149 -4.25 6.60 1.44
CA SER A 149 -4.64 7.62 0.47
C SER A 149 -6.16 7.74 0.33
N ALA A 150 -6.61 8.96 -0.01
CA ALA A 150 -8.00 9.36 -0.11
C ALA A 150 -8.19 10.19 -1.38
N TYR A 151 -9.11 9.78 -2.27
CA TYR A 151 -9.51 10.57 -3.42
C TYR A 151 -10.89 11.15 -3.16
N ILE A 152 -10.97 12.48 -3.13
CA ILE A 152 -12.17 13.23 -2.74
C ILE A 152 -12.45 14.25 -3.83
N ALA A 153 -13.64 14.19 -4.41
CA ALA A 153 -14.16 15.22 -5.30
C ALA A 153 -14.85 16.30 -4.47
N PHE A 154 -14.68 17.57 -4.85
CA PHE A 154 -15.33 18.71 -4.20
C PHE A 154 -16.23 19.46 -5.17
N SER A 155 -17.25 20.13 -4.65
CA SER A 155 -18.21 20.92 -5.44
C SER A 155 -17.64 22.26 -5.94
N ARG A 156 -16.51 22.72 -5.41
CA ARG A 156 -15.86 24.02 -5.71
C ARG A 156 -14.37 23.83 -5.95
N GLY A 157 -13.77 24.78 -6.68
CA GLY A 157 -12.33 24.79 -6.98
C GLY A 157 -11.43 25.08 -5.78
N ASN A 158 -11.89 25.86 -4.79
CA ASN A 158 -11.14 26.16 -3.56
C ASN A 158 -11.86 25.61 -2.31
N PRO A 159 -11.99 24.28 -2.15
CA PRO A 159 -12.88 23.70 -1.14
C PRO A 159 -12.55 24.12 0.29
N PHE A 160 -11.28 24.22 0.64
CA PHE A 160 -10.84 24.61 1.98
C PHE A 160 -11.07 26.10 2.33
N GLN A 161 -11.52 26.90 1.36
CA GLN A 161 -11.94 28.29 1.56
C GLN A 161 -13.47 28.42 1.40
N ASP A 162 -14.01 27.79 0.37
CA ASP A 162 -15.39 28.00 -0.09
C ASP A 162 -16.39 27.04 0.54
N CYS A 163 -16.00 25.79 0.79
CA CYS A 163 -16.91 24.71 1.22
C CYS A 163 -16.89 24.44 2.73
N ILE A 164 -16.02 25.12 3.49
CA ILE A 164 -16.01 25.00 4.96
C ILE A 164 -17.29 25.63 5.50
N LYS A 165 -18.04 24.84 6.30
CA LYS A 165 -19.25 25.29 7.01
C LYS A 165 -18.98 26.63 7.70
N PRO A 166 -19.80 27.69 7.46
CA PRO A 166 -19.52 29.04 7.94
C PRO A 166 -19.17 29.12 9.43
N ASP A 167 -19.94 28.43 10.27
CA ASP A 167 -19.79 28.44 11.73
C ASP A 167 -18.50 27.74 12.22
N LEU A 168 -17.88 26.90 11.39
CA LEU A 168 -16.67 26.16 11.73
C LEU A 168 -15.39 26.79 11.16
N ARG A 169 -15.47 27.90 10.43
CA ARG A 169 -14.30 28.53 9.79
C ARG A 169 -13.22 28.95 10.80
N ALA A 170 -13.63 29.52 11.93
CA ALA A 170 -12.69 29.91 12.99
C ALA A 170 -12.00 28.68 13.59
N HIS A 171 -12.78 27.66 13.94
CA HIS A 171 -12.29 26.38 14.46
C HIS A 171 -11.35 25.68 13.47
N PHE A 172 -11.70 25.66 12.18
CA PHE A 172 -10.85 25.10 11.13
C PHE A 172 -9.50 25.82 11.07
N LYS A 173 -9.49 27.14 11.12
CA LYS A 173 -8.25 27.94 11.05
C LYS A 173 -7.31 27.63 12.22
N GLU A 174 -7.85 27.38 13.40
CA GLU A 174 -7.08 27.02 14.60
C GLU A 174 -6.57 25.57 14.57
N HIS A 175 -7.38 24.64 14.05
CA HIS A 175 -7.12 23.21 14.16
C HIS A 175 -6.70 22.49 12.87
N LYS A 176 -6.62 23.18 11.71
CA LYS A 176 -6.27 22.54 10.42
C LYS A 176 -4.94 21.81 10.44
N TYR A 177 -3.96 22.27 11.22
CA TYR A 177 -2.63 21.65 11.31
C TYR A 177 -2.59 20.37 12.15
N ASN A 178 -3.69 19.96 12.78
CA ASN A 178 -3.85 18.62 13.35
C ASN A 178 -4.03 17.54 12.27
N TRP A 179 -4.41 17.97 11.07
CA TRP A 179 -4.71 17.11 9.92
C TRP A 179 -3.74 17.35 8.77
N PHE A 180 -3.41 18.60 8.48
CA PHE A 180 -2.64 19.01 7.30
C PHE A 180 -1.27 19.59 7.67
N GLN A 181 -0.39 19.65 6.67
CA GLN A 181 0.91 20.31 6.80
C GLN A 181 0.75 21.80 7.10
N ARG A 182 1.69 22.35 7.88
CA ARG A 182 1.76 23.80 8.11
C ARG A 182 2.22 24.51 6.84
N ASP A 183 1.43 25.49 6.40
CA ASP A 183 1.60 26.18 5.11
C ASP A 183 2.16 27.61 5.25
N TYR A 184 2.32 28.13 6.46
CA TYR A 184 2.78 29.50 6.69
C TYR A 184 4.28 29.73 6.39
N ILE A 185 5.13 28.69 6.46
CA ILE A 185 6.56 28.76 6.16
C ILE A 185 7.00 27.51 5.39
N THR A 186 7.66 27.68 4.25
CA THR A 186 8.16 26.60 3.38
C THR A 186 9.04 25.58 4.10
N LYS A 187 9.91 26.01 5.01
CA LYS A 187 10.77 25.12 5.80
C LYS A 187 9.94 24.20 6.72
N VAL A 188 8.85 24.73 7.29
CA VAL A 188 7.96 23.96 8.16
C VAL A 188 7.12 22.99 7.34
N ALA A 189 6.59 23.43 6.19
CA ALA A 189 5.87 22.56 5.25
C ALA A 189 6.72 21.36 4.80
N LYS A 190 8.00 21.60 4.43
CA LYS A 190 8.95 20.55 4.06
C LYS A 190 9.20 19.56 5.20
N PHE A 191 9.27 20.03 6.44
CA PHE A 191 9.42 19.17 7.61
C PHE A 191 8.16 18.32 7.85
N ASP A 192 6.98 18.93 7.76
CA ASP A 192 5.68 18.31 7.96
C ASP A 192 5.34 17.27 6.90
N ARG A 193 5.92 17.40 5.70
CA ARG A 193 5.80 16.39 4.63
C ARG A 193 6.25 15.00 5.04
N ARG A 194 7.12 14.89 6.05
CA ARG A 194 7.59 13.62 6.62
C ARG A 194 7.19 13.44 8.08
N THR A 195 6.32 14.31 8.60
CA THR A 195 5.74 14.16 9.94
C THR A 195 4.63 13.10 9.89
N PRO A 196 4.71 12.03 10.70
CA PRO A 196 3.69 10.99 10.69
C PRO A 196 2.29 11.51 11.01
N SER A 197 1.27 10.87 10.43
CA SER A 197 -0.16 11.13 10.66
C SER A 197 -0.73 12.41 10.04
N LEU A 198 0.08 13.25 9.40
CA LEU A 198 -0.42 14.39 8.63
C LEU A 198 -0.77 13.96 7.20
N PHE A 199 -1.88 14.48 6.71
CA PHE A 199 -2.34 14.36 5.34
C PHE A 199 -1.74 15.48 4.49
N LYS A 200 -1.57 15.19 3.22
CA LYS A 200 -1.00 16.10 2.24
C LYS A 200 -1.66 15.86 0.90
N ASP A 201 -1.78 16.93 0.13
CA ASP A 201 -2.12 16.78 -1.27
C ASP A 201 -0.93 16.14 -2.00
N GLU A 202 -1.21 15.05 -2.72
CA GLU A 202 -0.24 14.38 -3.58
C GLU A 202 -0.52 14.62 -5.06
N TRP A 203 -1.78 14.85 -5.43
CA TRP A 203 -2.22 15.05 -6.80
C TRP A 203 -3.64 15.63 -6.78
N SER A 204 -3.86 16.64 -7.61
CA SER A 204 -5.16 17.28 -7.83
C SER A 204 -5.44 17.36 -9.33
N GLY A 205 -6.72 17.27 -9.70
CA GLY A 205 -7.19 17.46 -11.07
C GLY A 205 -8.71 17.47 -11.14
N ASP A 206 -9.24 17.58 -12.35
CA ASP A 206 -10.65 17.92 -12.56
C ASP A 206 -11.56 16.70 -12.69
N ALA A 207 -11.00 15.56 -13.06
CA ALA A 207 -11.76 14.34 -13.30
C ALA A 207 -11.08 13.09 -12.75
N MET A 208 -11.93 12.13 -12.35
CA MET A 208 -11.50 10.81 -11.93
C MET A 208 -12.53 9.77 -12.36
N VAL A 209 -12.05 8.66 -12.92
CA VAL A 209 -12.85 7.45 -13.12
C VAL A 209 -12.31 6.36 -12.21
N SER A 210 -13.15 5.91 -11.27
CA SER A 210 -12.84 4.80 -10.36
C SER A 210 -13.62 3.56 -10.77
N LEU A 211 -12.92 2.45 -10.98
CA LEU A 211 -13.48 1.15 -11.34
C LEU A 211 -13.39 0.22 -10.09
N PRO A 212 -13.07 -1.09 -10.17
CA PRO A 212 -12.76 -1.88 -8.97
C PRO A 212 -11.56 -1.32 -8.19
N SER A 213 -11.45 -1.71 -6.93
CA SER A 213 -10.38 -1.27 -6.02
C SER A 213 -8.99 -1.31 -6.68
N LYS A 214 -8.23 -0.22 -6.50
CA LYS A 214 -6.88 -0.03 -7.08
C LYS A 214 -6.85 0.02 -8.62
N ASN A 215 -7.98 0.28 -9.27
CA ASN A 215 -8.08 0.51 -10.70
C ASN A 215 -8.83 1.82 -10.97
N TYR A 216 -8.08 2.90 -11.17
CA TYR A 216 -8.63 4.23 -11.35
C TYR A 216 -7.69 5.09 -12.20
N ILE A 217 -8.25 6.13 -12.80
CA ILE A 217 -7.50 7.18 -13.47
C ILE A 217 -7.96 8.54 -12.98
N CYS A 218 -7.03 9.45 -12.75
CA CYS A 218 -7.30 10.85 -12.46
C CYS A 218 -6.61 11.70 -13.54
N TYR A 219 -7.28 12.72 -14.05
CA TYR A 219 -6.77 13.51 -15.16
C TYR A 219 -7.26 14.96 -15.13
N LEU A 220 -6.48 15.82 -15.79
CA LEU A 220 -6.87 17.16 -16.22
C LEU A 220 -7.20 17.08 -17.71
N PRO A 221 -8.26 17.76 -18.20
CA PRO A 221 -8.53 17.86 -19.63
C PRO A 221 -7.29 18.37 -20.38
N ASP A 222 -6.84 17.64 -21.41
CA ASP A 222 -5.69 17.95 -22.26
C ASP A 222 -4.31 17.99 -21.58
N ALA A 223 -4.15 17.38 -20.39
CA ALA A 223 -2.88 17.38 -19.66
C ALA A 223 -2.51 16.00 -19.08
N GLU A 224 -1.62 15.98 -18.09
CA GLU A 224 -1.13 14.76 -17.45
C GLU A 224 -2.24 13.99 -16.72
N TYR A 225 -2.18 12.67 -16.78
CA TYR A 225 -3.04 11.78 -16.03
C TYR A 225 -2.26 10.84 -15.12
N LYS A 226 -2.86 10.48 -13.99
CA LYS A 226 -2.36 9.50 -13.03
C LYS A 226 -3.22 8.24 -13.14
N VAL A 227 -2.61 7.14 -13.56
CA VAL A 227 -3.30 5.85 -13.69
C VAL A 227 -2.82 4.84 -12.65
N SER A 228 -3.76 4.15 -12.02
CA SER A 228 -3.54 2.97 -11.19
C SER A 228 -4.33 1.82 -11.81
N ALA A 229 -3.66 0.72 -12.14
CA ALA A 229 -4.27 -0.46 -12.75
C ALA A 229 -3.62 -1.72 -12.16
N LYS A 230 -4.07 -2.12 -10.97
CA LYS A 230 -3.42 -3.21 -10.22
C LYS A 230 -3.50 -4.52 -10.99
N GLY A 231 -2.33 -5.11 -11.25
CA GLY A 231 -2.21 -6.37 -11.98
C GLY A 231 -2.01 -6.19 -13.48
N VAL A 232 -1.97 -4.94 -13.98
CA VAL A 232 -1.68 -4.62 -15.38
C VAL A 232 -0.34 -3.91 -15.49
N GLN A 233 0.45 -4.23 -16.52
CA GLN A 233 1.69 -3.52 -16.84
C GLN A 233 1.38 -2.19 -17.52
N GLN A 234 1.82 -1.08 -16.91
CA GLN A 234 1.44 0.27 -17.34
C GLN A 234 2.50 1.00 -18.16
N GLY A 235 3.78 0.59 -18.11
CA GLY A 235 4.89 1.33 -18.72
C GLY A 235 5.58 0.58 -19.87
N ARG A 236 6.49 1.28 -20.57
CA ARG A 236 7.34 0.77 -21.66
C ARG A 236 6.56 0.40 -22.92
N GLY A 237 5.52 1.17 -23.26
CA GLY A 237 4.73 0.96 -24.47
C GLY A 237 3.89 -0.32 -24.46
N HIS A 238 3.54 -0.84 -23.27
CA HIS A 238 2.77 -2.07 -23.15
C HIS A 238 1.26 -1.84 -23.28
N ASN A 239 0.65 -1.16 -22.33
CA ASN A 239 -0.80 -0.89 -22.31
C ASN A 239 -1.08 0.62 -22.18
N GLU A 240 -0.11 1.49 -22.50
CA GLU A 240 -0.21 2.95 -22.33
C GLU A 240 -1.30 3.56 -23.22
N ASN A 241 -1.43 3.06 -24.45
CA ASN A 241 -2.39 3.56 -25.43
C ASN A 241 -3.85 3.32 -25.02
N GLU A 242 -4.09 2.37 -24.13
CA GLU A 242 -5.44 1.97 -23.74
C GLU A 242 -5.69 2.15 -22.23
N LEU A 243 -4.69 2.58 -21.46
CA LEU A 243 -4.81 3.00 -20.05
C LEU A 243 -4.86 4.53 -19.96
N ASN A 244 -5.79 5.11 -20.72
CA ASN A 244 -6.01 6.54 -20.85
C ASN A 244 -7.44 6.91 -20.40
N PRO A 245 -7.78 8.21 -20.31
CA PRO A 245 -9.12 8.65 -19.90
C PRO A 245 -10.24 8.02 -20.73
N ASP A 246 -10.12 8.05 -22.07
CA ASP A 246 -11.13 7.49 -22.98
C ASP A 246 -11.42 6.01 -22.70
N GLY A 247 -10.38 5.20 -22.47
CA GLY A 247 -10.51 3.79 -22.17
C GLY A 247 -11.26 3.53 -20.86
N PHE A 248 -10.96 4.30 -19.81
CA PHE A 248 -11.64 4.20 -18.51
C PHE A 248 -13.08 4.74 -18.58
N GLU A 249 -13.31 5.85 -19.26
CA GLU A 249 -14.66 6.41 -19.44
C GLU A 249 -15.55 5.45 -20.23
N THR A 250 -15.02 4.81 -21.27
CA THR A 250 -15.74 3.82 -22.10
C THR A 250 -16.21 2.64 -21.26
N VAL A 251 -15.43 2.17 -20.27
CA VAL A 251 -15.85 1.13 -19.32
C VAL A 251 -17.11 1.54 -18.58
N VAL A 252 -17.18 2.78 -18.11
CA VAL A 252 -18.34 3.28 -17.35
C VAL A 252 -19.52 3.54 -18.27
N ARG A 253 -19.30 4.22 -19.39
CA ARG A 253 -20.32 4.63 -20.35
C ARG A 253 -20.97 3.43 -21.03
N ASP A 254 -20.16 2.51 -21.54
CA ASP A 254 -20.61 1.39 -22.36
C ASP A 254 -20.77 0.10 -21.54
N ARG A 255 -20.41 0.13 -20.25
CA ARG A 255 -20.48 -0.99 -19.30
C ARG A 255 -19.73 -2.23 -19.77
N ILE A 256 -18.57 -2.01 -20.40
CA ILE A 256 -17.71 -3.07 -20.93
C ILE A 256 -16.60 -3.46 -19.95
N THR A 257 -15.95 -4.60 -20.18
CA THR A 257 -14.75 -4.98 -19.43
C THR A 257 -13.50 -4.56 -20.17
N LEU A 258 -12.61 -3.83 -19.48
CA LEU A 258 -11.28 -3.51 -19.99
C LEU A 258 -10.33 -4.68 -19.74
N GLN A 259 -10.04 -5.47 -20.77
CA GLN A 259 -9.09 -6.59 -20.67
C GLN A 259 -7.70 -6.18 -21.16
N ARG A 260 -6.66 -6.57 -20.42
CA ARG A 260 -5.27 -6.27 -20.76
C ARG A 260 -4.39 -7.50 -20.63
N THR A 261 -3.38 -7.56 -21.49
CA THR A 261 -2.42 -8.66 -21.53
C THR A 261 -1.08 -8.13 -21.07
N ASN A 262 -0.58 -8.69 -19.97
CA ASN A 262 0.78 -8.44 -19.53
C ASN A 262 1.75 -9.22 -20.43
N LYS A 263 2.80 -8.55 -20.91
CA LYS A 263 3.82 -9.14 -21.77
C LYS A 263 5.07 -9.48 -20.94
N GLY A 264 5.78 -10.55 -21.31
CA GLY A 264 7.03 -10.95 -20.65
C GLY A 264 6.89 -11.99 -19.53
N PHE A 265 5.70 -12.58 -19.34
CA PHE A 265 5.62 -13.88 -18.69
C PHE A 265 6.04 -14.95 -19.72
N PHE A 266 7.34 -15.24 -19.80
CA PHE A 266 7.78 -16.43 -20.53
C PHE A 266 7.44 -17.65 -19.68
N THR A 267 6.41 -18.39 -20.06
CA THR A 267 6.33 -19.81 -19.74
C THR A 267 7.37 -20.51 -20.59
N PHE A 268 8.59 -20.65 -20.05
CA PHE A 268 9.42 -21.75 -20.51
C PHE A 268 8.72 -23.02 -20.04
N GLU A 269 8.57 -24.01 -20.91
CA GLU A 269 8.04 -25.32 -20.53
C GLU A 269 8.74 -25.77 -19.24
N ARG A 270 7.95 -25.96 -18.18
CA ARG A 270 8.29 -26.29 -16.76
C ARG A 270 8.24 -25.12 -15.76
N ASN A 271 7.01 -24.75 -15.39
CA ASN A 271 6.49 -24.51 -14.03
C ASN A 271 7.29 -23.72 -12.96
N GLN A 272 8.21 -22.83 -13.30
CA GLN A 272 8.79 -21.91 -12.31
C GLN A 272 8.80 -20.45 -12.80
N VAL A 273 8.17 -19.57 -12.03
CA VAL A 273 8.14 -18.12 -12.28
C VAL A 273 9.41 -17.49 -11.72
N TYR A 274 10.35 -17.15 -12.60
CA TYR A 274 11.55 -16.37 -12.24
C TYR A 274 11.42 -14.90 -12.64
N HIS A 275 11.82 -14.00 -11.74
CA HIS A 275 12.09 -12.60 -12.04
C HIS A 275 13.48 -12.47 -12.67
N ASN A 276 13.56 -12.12 -13.95
CA ASN A 276 14.81 -11.72 -14.58
C ASN A 276 14.85 -10.21 -14.84
N LEU A 277 15.70 -9.50 -14.11
CA LEU A 277 16.22 -8.20 -14.49
C LEU A 277 17.36 -8.44 -15.50
N TYR A 278 17.06 -8.32 -16.80
CA TYR A 278 18.12 -8.17 -17.80
C TYR A 278 18.25 -6.69 -18.17
N ALA A 279 19.32 -6.06 -17.70
CA ALA A 279 19.91 -4.92 -18.37
C ALA A 279 20.88 -5.48 -19.42
N LYS A 280 20.52 -5.41 -20.70
CA LYS A 280 21.46 -5.65 -21.79
C LYS A 280 21.87 -4.29 -22.35
N GLN A 281 23.04 -3.82 -21.94
CA GLN A 281 23.77 -2.78 -22.62
C GLN A 281 24.36 -3.42 -23.87
N ASN A 282 23.84 -3.09 -25.05
CA ASN A 282 24.52 -3.34 -26.30
C ASN A 282 24.81 -1.97 -26.91
N GLY A 283 26.01 -1.45 -26.65
CA GLY A 283 26.65 -0.54 -27.60
C GLY A 283 27.34 -1.37 -28.69
N PRO A 284 27.78 -0.74 -29.78
CA PRO A 284 29.04 -1.14 -30.41
C PRO A 284 30.23 -0.87 -29.47
#